data_AF-A0A5D2DEY7-F1
#
_entry.id   AF-A0A5D2DEY7-F1
#
_cell.length_a   1.000
_cell.length_b   1.000
_cell.length_c   1.000
_cell.angle_alpha   90.00
_cell.angle_beta   90.00
_cell.angle_gamma   90.00
#
_symmetry.space_group_name_H-M   'P 1'
#
loop_
_entity.id
_entity.type
_entity.pdbx_description
1 polymer ?
#
loop_
_entity_poly.entity_id
_entity_poly.type
_entity_poly.pdbx_seq_one_letter_code
_entity_poly.pdbx_strand_id
1 'polypeptide(L)' 'MDDRALSPDVQEKLVRENPPKGVYKIKGSDHCPFFSKLHLLHKILNEIVQIP' A
#
# COMPACT_ATOMS: atom_id res chain seq x y z
N MET A 1 -7.59 4.39 -5.07
CA MET A 1 -7.16 3.07 -4.60
C MET A 1 -8.40 2.29 -4.81
N ASP A 2 -8.31 1.39 -5.78
CA ASP A 2 -9.46 0.86 -6.49
C ASP A 2 -9.58 -0.62 -6.12
N ASP A 3 -9.08 -0.96 -4.92
CA ASP A 3 -9.22 -2.25 -4.29
C ASP A 3 -10.69 -2.46 -3.95
N ARG A 4 -11.28 -3.44 -4.63
CA ARG A 4 -12.69 -3.84 -4.46
C ARG A 4 -12.85 -5.01 -3.50
N ALA A 5 -11.76 -5.65 -3.08
CA ALA A 5 -11.77 -6.71 -2.09
C ALA A 5 -11.64 -6.16 -0.66
N LEU A 6 -10.87 -5.07 -0.50
CA LEU A 6 -10.70 -4.39 0.78
C LEU A 6 -10.88 -2.88 0.61
N SER A 7 -12.00 -2.35 1.13
CA SER A 7 -12.32 -0.93 0.97
C SER A 7 -11.30 -0.02 1.69
N PRO A 8 -11.12 1.24 1.21
CA PRO A 8 -10.20 2.18 1.85
C PRO A 8 -10.47 2.39 3.34
N ASP A 9 -11.73 2.47 3.76
CA ASP A 9 -12.09 2.68 5.16
C ASP A 9 -11.64 1.52 6.07
N VAL A 10 -11.71 0.28 5.56
CA VAL A 10 -11.23 -0.90 6.28
C VAL A 10 -9.70 -0.87 6.37
N GLN A 11 -9.00 -0.52 5.29
CA GLN A 11 -7.54 -0.39 5.31
C GLN A 11 -7.07 0.67 6.31
N GLU A 12 -7.72 1.83 6.33
CA GLU A 12 -7.41 2.91 7.28
C GLU A 12 -7.71 2.51 8.73
N LYS A 13 -8.80 1.77 8.96
CA LYS A 13 -9.11 1.21 10.28
C LYS A 13 -7.99 0.29 10.78
N LEU A 14 -7.52 -0.64 9.94
CA LEU A 14 -6.44 -1.58 10.32
C LEU A 14 -5.15 -0.83 10.69
N VAL A 15 -4.80 0.22 9.94
CA VAL A 15 -3.65 1.08 10.24
C VAL A 15 -3.81 1.81 11.58
N ARG A 16 -5.01 2.29 11.92
CA ARG A 16 -5.26 2.95 13.22
C ARG A 16 -5.22 1.97 14.38
N GLU A 17 -5.78 0.77 14.22
CA GLU A 17 -5.86 -0.25 15.27
C GLU A 17 -4.51 -0.88 15.58
N ASN A 18 -3.64 -1.02 14.57
CA ASN A 18 -2.28 -1.53 14.74
C ASN A 18 -1.27 -0.70 13.91
N PRO A 19 -0.81 0.45 14.43
CA PRO A 19 0.04 1.37 13.69
C PRO A 19 1.38 0.74 13.23
N PRO A 20 1.66 0.65 11.92
CA PRO A 20 2.96 0.20 11.42
C PRO A 20 4.01 1.31 11.47
N LYS A 21 5.29 0.96 11.28
CA LYS A 21 6.39 1.94 11.20
C LYS A 21 6.26 2.93 10.03
N GLY A 22 5.55 2.55 8.96
CA GLY A 22 5.30 3.39 7.81
C GLY A 22 4.08 2.91 7.02
N VAL A 23 3.38 3.85 6.39
CA VAL A 23 2.17 3.59 5.59
C VAL A 23 2.36 4.20 4.20
N TYR A 24 2.27 3.37 3.16
CA TYR A 24 2.47 3.77 1.77
C TYR A 24 1.20 3.55 0.95
N LYS A 25 0.73 4.60 0.28
CA LYS A 25 -0.48 4.54 -0.55
C LYS A 25 -0.12 4.46 -2.03
N ILE A 26 -0.47 3.35 -2.68
CA ILE A 26 -0.29 3.16 -4.13
C ILE A 26 -1.53 3.69 -4.85
N LYS A 27 -1.46 4.94 -5.35
CA LYS A 27 -2.58 5.57 -6.06
C LYS A 27 -2.92 4.80 -7.35
N GLY A 28 -4.22 4.56 -7.57
CA GLY A 28 -4.73 3.82 -8.72
C GLY A 28 -4.38 2.33 -8.77
N SER A 29 -3.87 1.76 -7.66
CA SER A 29 -3.74 0.31 -7.54
C SER A 29 -5.10 -0.32 -7.25
N ASP A 30 -5.35 -1.46 -7.88
CA ASP A 30 -6.39 -2.41 -7.47
C ASP A 30 -5.87 -3.31 -6.34
N HIS A 31 -6.58 -4.43 -6.10
CA HIS A 31 -6.21 -5.43 -5.09
C HIS A 31 -4.87 -6.16 -5.40
N CYS A 32 -4.42 -6.12 -6.65
CA CYS A 32 -3.24 -6.83 -7.13
C CYS A 32 -2.16 -5.84 -7.59
N PRO A 33 -1.50 -5.11 -6.67
CA PRO A 33 -0.50 -4.08 -7.00
C PRO A 33 0.68 -4.61 -7.83
N PHE A 34 0.98 -5.91 -7.73
CA PHE A 34 2.00 -6.60 -8.53
C PHE A 34 1.64 -6.70 -10.02
N PHE A 35 0.35 -6.67 -10.39
CA PHE A 35 -0.08 -6.61 -11.79
C PHE A 35 -0.42 -5.19 -12.22
N SER A 36 -1.16 -4.44 -11.41
CA SER A 36 -1.69 -3.13 -11.81
C SER A 36 -0.69 -1.98 -11.68
N LYS A 37 0.27 -2.08 -10.75
CA LYS A 37 1.21 -0.99 -10.38
C LYS A 37 2.61 -1.49 -10.04
N LEU A 38 3.13 -2.49 -10.77
CA LEU A 38 4.42 -3.13 -10.50
C LEU A 38 5.58 -2.15 -10.28
N HIS A 39 5.76 -1.16 -11.17
CA HIS A 39 6.87 -0.21 -11.07
C HIS A 39 6.78 0.70 -9.84
N LEU A 40 5.57 1.12 -9.47
CA LEU A 40 5.37 1.96 -8.30
C LEU A 40 5.55 1.16 -7.01
N LEU A 41 5.07 -0.09 -6.99
CA LEU A 41 5.33 -1.02 -5.89
C LEU A 41 6.84 -1.25 -5.71
N HIS A 42 7.56 -1.55 -6.80
CA HIS A 42 9.02 -1.73 -6.77
C HIS A 42 9.76 -0.50 -6.24
N LYS A 43 9.34 0.70 -6.64
CA LYS A 43 9.93 1.95 -6.12
C LYS A 43 9.75 2.06 -4.61
N ILE A 44 8.53 1.86 -4.11
CA ILE A 44 8.22 1.92 -2.67
C ILE A 44 9.02 0.87 -1.88
N LEU A 45 9.12 -0.36 -2.40
CA LEU A 45 9.91 -1.40 -1.74
C LEU A 45 11.39 -1.01 -1.64
N ASN A 46 11.97 -0.42 -2.68
CA ASN A 46 13.35 0.08 -2.62
C ASN A 46 13.49 1.23 -1.61
N GLU A 47 12.54 2.17 -1.55
CA GLU A 47 12.53 3.24 -0.55
C GLU A 47 12.50 2.67 0.88
N ILE A 48 11.70 1.63 1.13
CA ILE A 48 11.64 0.95 2.43
C ILE A 48 12.99 0.32 2.79
N VAL A 49 13.69 -0.28 1.82
CA VAL A 49 15.01 -0.89 2.05
C VAL A 49 16.08 0.14 2.42
N GLN A 50 15.91 1.42 2.03
CA GLN A 50 16.85 2.49 2.38
C GLN A 50 16.58 3.11 3.77
N ILE A 51 15.53 2.68 4.48
CA ILE A 51 15.26 3.16 5.84
C ILE A 51 16.31 2.55 6.78
N PRO A 52 17.08 3.38 7.53
CA PRO A 52 18.09 2.89 8.47
C PRO A 52 17.54 1.98 9.59
#